data_AF-A0A2D5R4L7-F1
#
_entry.id   AF-A0A2D5R4L7-F1
#
_cell.length_a   1.000
_cell.length_b   1.000
_cell.length_c   1.000
_cell.angle_alpha   90.00
_cell.angle_beta   90.00
_cell.angle_gamma   90.00
#
_symmetry.space_group_name_H-M   'P 1'
#
loop_
_entity.id
_entity.type
_entity.pdbx_description
1 polymer ?
#
loop_
_entity_poly.entity_id
_entity_poly.type
_entity_poly.pdbx_seq_one_letter_code
_entity_poly.pdbx_strand_id
1 'polypeptide(L)'
;MAFADTLFTETDANIIIIDRYAKPGGHWNLAYPFVTLHQPSAYFGVSSKELSRGEIDHIGLNKGMSDLATGAELLAYFDDVMRQRFLASGRVQYFPMCEYEGDGKFRSKLTGKEHSVGYKKLVDATFLTIAVPSTHTPNFSIAPGVSFMPINDLPKVTNKPAGYVVIGGGKTGIDACLWLLEREVDPDDITWIRSRDAWLLDRANTQPTEEFFSFSVGSLAAQYEAIGGATSIEDMFDRLEEGGYLVRLDKNIRPSMFHAATISQGEIAQLQRIRNIVRMGHVKAIEADHIVLAEGKIAISENHVHVDCSASLERSFGHKPPVPIFDGNCITPQMIRAYQPAFSASMAAYVEVNYKDEAEKNRLCSLVPLPNNDVDFIPMTLAMMMNQFNWTQDKSLRQWIKNNRLDGFTKLISSVDQDDDEKVNILKRIQSNAMPAITKLQQFNVELAEGAKNE
;
A
#
# COMPACT_ATOMS: atom_id res chain seq x y z
N MET A 1 -11.93 -6.98 -6.80
CA MET A 1 -13.11 -6.17 -7.19
C MET A 1 -12.81 -5.14 -8.27
N ALA A 2 -11.74 -4.32 -8.16
CA ALA A 2 -11.42 -3.32 -9.20
C ALA A 2 -11.30 -3.90 -10.63
N PHE A 3 -10.62 -5.04 -10.80
CA PHE A 3 -10.59 -5.76 -12.09
C PHE A 3 -11.99 -6.11 -12.59
N ALA A 4 -12.81 -6.73 -11.75
CA ALA A 4 -14.17 -7.14 -12.09
C ALA A 4 -15.06 -5.94 -12.44
N ASP A 5 -14.89 -4.80 -11.76
CA ASP A 5 -15.65 -3.57 -12.04
C ASP A 5 -15.35 -2.99 -13.42
N THR A 6 -14.07 -2.91 -13.79
CA THR A 6 -13.69 -2.48 -15.13
C THR A 6 -14.15 -3.49 -16.17
N LEU A 7 -13.90 -4.79 -15.99
CA LEU A 7 -14.38 -5.82 -16.92
C LEU A 7 -15.91 -5.75 -17.11
N PHE A 8 -16.65 -5.55 -16.03
CA PHE A 8 -18.11 -5.40 -16.05
C PHE A 8 -18.58 -4.17 -16.83
N THR A 9 -17.79 -3.09 -16.80
CA THR A 9 -18.09 -1.82 -17.48
C THR A 9 -17.74 -1.89 -18.96
N GLU A 10 -16.62 -2.52 -19.29
CA GLU A 10 -16.09 -2.61 -20.65
C GLU A 10 -16.75 -3.74 -21.47
N THR A 11 -17.48 -4.67 -20.83
CA THR A 11 -18.04 -5.86 -21.50
C THR A 11 -19.39 -6.32 -20.94
N ASP A 12 -20.08 -7.17 -21.70
CA ASP A 12 -21.27 -7.92 -21.25
C ASP A 12 -20.93 -9.29 -20.63
N ALA A 13 -19.69 -9.49 -20.15
CA ALA A 13 -19.27 -10.76 -19.57
C ALA A 13 -20.11 -11.14 -18.33
N ASN A 14 -20.34 -12.45 -18.17
CA ASN A 14 -20.78 -13.03 -16.90
C ASN A 14 -19.56 -13.28 -16.02
N ILE A 15 -19.66 -12.92 -14.74
CA ILE A 15 -18.53 -12.97 -13.80
C ILE A 15 -18.92 -13.86 -12.61
N ILE A 16 -18.02 -14.75 -12.23
CA ILE A 16 -18.14 -15.53 -11.00
C ILE A 16 -17.05 -15.04 -10.05
N ILE A 17 -17.45 -14.60 -8.86
CA ILE A 17 -16.53 -14.16 -7.81
C ILE A 17 -16.60 -15.18 -6.68
N ILE A 18 -15.47 -15.83 -6.41
CA ILE A 18 -15.29 -16.76 -5.30
C ILE A 18 -14.47 -16.04 -4.24
N ASP A 19 -14.98 -16.00 -3.02
CA ASP A 19 -14.37 -15.25 -1.92
C ASP A 19 -14.36 -16.08 -0.64
N ARG A 20 -13.19 -16.21 -0.03
CA ARG A 20 -13.01 -16.98 1.21
C ARG A 20 -13.58 -16.30 2.45
N TYR A 21 -13.92 -15.02 2.35
CA TYR A 21 -14.49 -14.21 3.42
C TYR A 21 -16.01 -14.15 3.34
N ALA A 22 -16.64 -13.76 4.45
CA ALA A 22 -18.10 -13.69 4.58
C ALA A 22 -18.74 -12.52 3.82
N LYS A 23 -17.95 -11.49 3.51
CA LYS A 23 -18.38 -10.26 2.83
C LYS A 23 -17.30 -9.78 1.88
N PRO A 24 -17.67 -9.05 0.81
CA PRO A 24 -16.70 -8.40 -0.06
C PRO A 24 -15.84 -7.41 0.74
N GLY A 25 -14.59 -7.22 0.30
CA GLY A 25 -13.62 -6.34 0.96
C GLY A 25 -12.27 -7.01 1.23
N GLY A 26 -12.16 -8.34 1.11
CA GLY A 26 -10.88 -9.02 1.31
C GLY A 26 -10.35 -8.83 2.73
N HIS A 27 -9.07 -8.45 2.86
CA HIS A 27 -8.39 -8.28 4.16
C HIS A 27 -9.03 -7.22 5.07
N TRP A 28 -9.80 -6.26 4.52
CA TRP A 28 -10.53 -5.27 5.31
C TRP A 28 -11.52 -5.90 6.30
N ASN A 29 -12.01 -7.13 6.03
CA ASN A 29 -12.86 -7.88 6.96
C ASN A 29 -12.14 -8.31 8.25
N LEU A 30 -10.80 -8.25 8.27
CA LEU A 30 -9.95 -8.73 9.35
C LEU A 30 -9.11 -7.62 9.98
N ALA A 31 -9.19 -6.39 9.44
CA ALA A 31 -8.43 -5.26 9.90
C ALA A 31 -8.87 -4.81 11.31
N TYR A 32 -7.98 -4.10 12.00
CA TYR A 32 -8.25 -3.61 13.35
C TYR A 32 -9.33 -2.51 13.35
N PRO A 33 -10.11 -2.36 14.43
CA PRO A 33 -11.31 -1.53 14.43
C PRO A 33 -11.11 -0.03 14.16
N PHE A 34 -9.88 0.48 14.32
CA PHE A 34 -9.52 1.88 14.14
C PHE A 34 -8.67 2.13 12.89
N VAL A 35 -8.59 1.17 11.97
CA VAL A 35 -7.89 1.36 10.70
C VAL A 35 -8.58 2.44 9.85
N THR A 36 -7.78 3.26 9.18
CA THR A 36 -8.20 4.18 8.12
C THR A 36 -7.32 3.98 6.89
N LEU A 37 -7.78 4.42 5.72
CA LEU A 37 -6.89 4.58 4.57
C LEU A 37 -5.77 5.56 4.93
N HIS A 38 -4.60 5.36 4.32
CA HIS A 38 -3.46 6.27 4.51
C HIS A 38 -3.27 7.24 3.36
N GLN A 39 -3.93 6.95 2.23
CA GLN A 39 -4.01 7.82 1.06
C GLN A 39 -5.46 8.32 0.90
N PRO A 40 -5.69 9.44 0.19
CA PRO A 40 -7.02 9.96 -0.07
C PRO A 40 -7.99 8.93 -0.65
N SER A 41 -9.22 8.95 -0.15
CA SER A 41 -10.28 8.02 -0.56
C SER A 41 -10.71 8.20 -2.02
N ALA A 42 -10.49 9.38 -2.61
CA ALA A 42 -10.97 9.77 -3.94
C ALA A 42 -10.53 8.83 -5.07
N TYR A 43 -9.32 8.27 -4.97
CA TYR A 43 -8.76 7.38 -5.98
C TYR A 43 -8.53 5.94 -5.45
N PHE A 44 -9.21 5.56 -4.37
CA PHE A 44 -9.28 4.17 -3.88
C PHE A 44 -10.61 3.49 -4.27
N GLY A 45 -10.65 2.16 -4.33
CA GLY A 45 -11.86 1.38 -4.62
C GLY A 45 -11.97 0.85 -6.05
N VAL A 46 -13.12 1.08 -6.71
CA VAL A 46 -13.41 0.63 -8.09
C VAL A 46 -13.76 1.78 -9.03
N SER A 47 -13.36 1.71 -10.30
CA SER A 47 -13.49 2.83 -11.27
C SER A 47 -14.91 3.41 -11.39
N SER A 48 -15.95 2.60 -11.24
CA SER A 48 -17.35 3.01 -11.47
C SER A 48 -18.00 3.78 -10.33
N LYS A 49 -17.43 3.75 -9.11
CA LYS A 49 -18.04 4.36 -7.93
C LYS A 49 -16.99 4.97 -7.02
N GLU A 50 -17.15 6.23 -6.63
CA GLU A 50 -16.26 6.93 -5.70
C GLU A 50 -16.49 6.47 -4.25
N LEU A 51 -15.40 6.33 -3.49
CA LEU A 51 -15.42 6.01 -2.05
C LEU A 51 -15.40 7.27 -1.18
N SER A 52 -14.69 8.30 -1.65
CA SER A 52 -14.56 9.59 -0.98
C SER A 52 -15.89 10.24 -0.68
N ARG A 53 -15.93 10.98 0.42
CA ARG A 53 -17.05 11.88 0.73
C ARG A 53 -16.90 13.24 0.04
N GLY A 54 -15.72 13.52 -0.52
CA GLY A 54 -15.38 14.82 -1.09
C GLY A 54 -15.13 15.87 -0.02
N GLU A 55 -14.81 15.44 1.20
CA GLU A 55 -14.68 16.30 2.37
C GLU A 55 -13.20 16.54 2.70
N ILE A 56 -12.93 17.68 3.32
CA ILE A 56 -11.63 18.00 3.90
C ILE A 56 -11.71 17.79 5.42
N ASP A 57 -10.74 17.10 6.00
CA ASP A 57 -10.71 16.91 7.44
C ASP A 57 -10.45 18.25 8.14
N HIS A 58 -11.34 18.63 9.06
CA HIS A 58 -11.22 19.89 9.82
C HIS A 58 -10.56 19.72 11.19
N ILE A 59 -10.40 18.48 11.65
CA ILE A 59 -9.86 18.10 12.96
C ILE A 59 -8.86 16.94 12.83
N GLY A 60 -8.16 16.63 13.92
CA GLY A 60 -7.24 15.49 13.98
C GLY A 60 -5.95 15.71 13.21
N LEU A 61 -5.17 14.63 13.07
CA LEU A 61 -3.82 14.66 12.49
C LEU A 61 -3.81 14.73 10.95
N ASN A 62 -4.97 14.59 10.31
CA ASN A 62 -5.16 14.75 8.87
C ASN A 62 -5.74 16.12 8.48
N LYS A 63 -5.89 17.05 9.45
CA LYS A 63 -6.52 18.35 9.24
C LYS A 63 -5.96 19.08 8.01
N GLY A 64 -6.86 19.53 7.13
CA GLY A 64 -6.56 20.27 5.91
C GLY A 64 -6.40 19.39 4.67
N MET A 65 -6.41 18.07 4.79
CA MET A 65 -6.30 17.12 3.68
C MET A 65 -7.63 16.39 3.42
N SER A 66 -7.74 15.72 2.27
CA SER A 66 -8.91 14.93 1.89
C SER A 66 -9.19 13.77 2.85
N ASP A 67 -10.47 13.40 2.93
CA ASP A 67 -10.95 12.34 3.82
C ASP A 67 -10.26 10.98 3.61
N LEU A 68 -10.03 10.30 4.73
CA LEU A 68 -9.46 8.97 4.81
C LEU A 68 -10.53 7.99 5.31
N ALA A 69 -11.05 7.16 4.41
CA ALA A 69 -12.12 6.22 4.73
C ALA A 69 -11.68 5.25 5.84
N THR A 70 -12.56 5.07 6.82
CA THR A 70 -12.40 4.08 7.89
C THR A 70 -12.58 2.66 7.35
N GLY A 71 -12.10 1.66 8.11
CA GLY A 71 -12.35 0.25 7.80
C GLY A 71 -13.85 -0.09 7.65
N ALA A 72 -14.71 0.56 8.45
CA ALA A 72 -16.16 0.38 8.36
C ALA A 72 -16.74 0.95 7.04
N GLU A 73 -16.30 2.13 6.62
CA GLU A 73 -16.72 2.75 5.36
C GLU A 73 -16.25 1.94 4.15
N LEU A 74 -15.03 1.38 4.20
CA LEU A 74 -14.52 0.48 3.17
C LEU A 74 -15.38 -0.77 2.99
N LEU A 75 -15.75 -1.42 4.10
CA LEU A 75 -16.61 -2.61 4.06
C LEU A 75 -18.01 -2.27 3.54
N ALA A 76 -18.59 -1.14 3.98
CA ALA A 76 -19.88 -0.67 3.48
C ALA A 76 -19.83 -0.37 1.97
N TYR A 77 -18.76 0.28 1.51
CA TYR A 77 -18.53 0.60 0.11
C TYR A 77 -18.45 -0.65 -0.78
N PHE A 78 -17.66 -1.66 -0.38
CA PHE A 78 -17.52 -2.88 -1.17
C PHE A 78 -18.78 -3.75 -1.13
N ASP A 79 -19.51 -3.80 -0.01
CA ASP A 79 -20.82 -4.45 0.06
C ASP A 79 -21.83 -3.78 -0.88
N ASP A 80 -21.83 -2.45 -0.93
CA ASP A 80 -22.71 -1.70 -1.84
C ASP A 80 -22.37 -1.96 -3.31
N VAL A 81 -21.09 -1.89 -3.72
CA VAL A 81 -20.67 -2.23 -5.09
C VAL A 81 -21.09 -3.65 -5.46
N MET A 82 -20.91 -4.61 -4.54
CA MET A 82 -21.31 -5.99 -4.78
C MET A 82 -22.83 -6.11 -4.95
N ARG A 83 -23.63 -5.52 -4.05
CA ARG A 83 -25.09 -5.69 -4.06
C ARG A 83 -25.77 -4.90 -5.17
N GLN A 84 -25.47 -3.61 -5.26
CA GLN A 84 -26.23 -2.66 -6.07
C GLN A 84 -25.76 -2.62 -7.52
N ARG A 85 -24.51 -2.98 -7.81
CA ARG A 85 -23.97 -3.01 -9.17
C ARG A 85 -23.82 -4.44 -9.68
N PHE A 86 -23.06 -5.26 -8.98
CA PHE A 86 -22.73 -6.60 -9.47
C PHE A 86 -23.93 -7.56 -9.41
N LEU A 87 -24.47 -7.82 -8.23
CA LEU A 87 -25.55 -8.78 -8.05
C LEU A 87 -26.86 -8.29 -8.68
N ALA A 88 -27.21 -7.02 -8.50
CA ALA A 88 -28.42 -6.43 -9.09
C ALA A 88 -28.45 -6.52 -10.63
N SER A 89 -27.29 -6.61 -11.30
CA SER A 89 -27.22 -6.75 -12.75
C SER A 89 -27.65 -8.12 -13.28
N GLY A 90 -27.64 -9.16 -12.43
CA GLY A 90 -27.80 -10.55 -12.84
C GLY A 90 -26.61 -11.17 -13.58
N ARG A 91 -25.58 -10.39 -13.95
CA ARG A 91 -24.36 -10.89 -14.66
C ARG A 91 -23.28 -11.41 -13.72
N VAL A 92 -23.38 -11.12 -12.42
CA VAL A 92 -22.38 -11.53 -11.44
C VAL A 92 -22.96 -12.52 -10.45
N GLN A 93 -22.26 -13.63 -10.23
CA GLN A 93 -22.54 -14.57 -9.16
C GLN A 93 -21.45 -14.47 -8.09
N TYR A 94 -21.86 -14.35 -6.83
CA TYR A 94 -20.94 -14.21 -5.70
C TYR A 94 -21.07 -15.40 -4.76
N PHE A 95 -19.94 -16.04 -4.46
CA PHE A 95 -19.82 -17.18 -3.57
C PHE A 95 -18.93 -16.80 -2.37
N PRO A 96 -19.50 -16.18 -1.32
CA PRO A 96 -18.77 -15.89 -0.08
C PRO A 96 -18.51 -17.19 0.70
N MET A 97 -17.54 -17.13 1.62
CA MET A 97 -17.11 -18.27 2.44
C MET A 97 -16.78 -19.51 1.60
N CYS A 98 -16.19 -19.34 0.41
CA CYS A 98 -15.80 -20.42 -0.48
C CYS A 98 -14.29 -20.40 -0.75
N GLU A 99 -13.66 -21.57 -0.71
CA GLU A 99 -12.25 -21.76 -1.05
C GLU A 99 -12.13 -22.35 -2.45
N TYR A 100 -11.35 -21.72 -3.32
CA TYR A 100 -11.08 -22.22 -4.68
C TYR A 100 -10.02 -23.33 -4.63
N GLU A 101 -10.32 -24.47 -5.24
CA GLU A 101 -9.49 -25.69 -5.17
C GLU A 101 -8.77 -25.98 -6.50
N GLY A 102 -8.94 -25.13 -7.52
CA GLY A 102 -8.37 -25.32 -8.86
C GLY A 102 -9.37 -25.87 -9.88
N ASP A 103 -9.05 -25.73 -11.17
CA ASP A 103 -9.83 -26.28 -12.31
C ASP A 103 -11.35 -26.03 -12.26
N GLY A 104 -11.75 -24.83 -11.82
CA GLY A 104 -13.17 -24.45 -11.72
C GLY A 104 -13.92 -25.08 -10.54
N LYS A 105 -13.21 -25.75 -9.63
CA LYS A 105 -13.79 -26.34 -8.42
C LYS A 105 -13.58 -25.45 -7.20
N PHE A 106 -14.58 -25.40 -6.33
CA PHE A 106 -14.49 -24.68 -5.06
C PHE A 106 -15.46 -25.26 -4.04
N ARG A 107 -15.17 -24.99 -2.76
CA ARG A 107 -15.90 -25.57 -1.63
C ARG A 107 -16.38 -24.51 -0.65
N SER A 108 -17.63 -24.62 -0.23
CA SER A 108 -18.15 -23.83 0.89
C SER A 108 -17.46 -24.23 2.20
N LYS A 109 -16.79 -23.28 2.85
CA LYS A 109 -16.12 -23.46 4.14
C LYS A 109 -17.09 -23.77 5.28
N LEU A 110 -18.34 -23.35 5.16
CA LEU A 110 -19.36 -23.53 6.18
C LEU A 110 -20.07 -24.90 6.08
N THR A 111 -20.29 -25.39 4.85
CA THR A 111 -21.14 -26.56 4.61
C THR A 111 -20.41 -27.75 4.01
N GLY A 112 -19.18 -27.56 3.53
CA GLY A 112 -18.44 -28.56 2.77
C GLY A 112 -18.98 -28.79 1.35
N LYS A 113 -20.07 -28.10 0.95
CA LYS A 113 -20.68 -28.24 -0.38
C LYS A 113 -19.67 -27.90 -1.47
N GLU A 114 -19.53 -28.80 -2.43
CA GLU A 114 -18.70 -28.64 -3.61
C GLU A 114 -19.46 -27.99 -4.76
N HIS A 115 -18.75 -27.16 -5.51
CA HIS A 115 -19.22 -26.48 -6.70
C HIS A 115 -18.22 -26.67 -7.84
N SER A 116 -18.72 -26.69 -9.07
CA SER A 116 -17.91 -26.75 -10.29
C SER A 116 -18.48 -25.77 -11.31
N VAL A 117 -17.61 -24.98 -11.94
CA VAL A 117 -17.98 -23.98 -12.95
C VAL A 117 -17.05 -24.06 -14.16
N GLY A 118 -17.60 -23.83 -15.34
CA GLY A 118 -16.81 -23.62 -16.56
C GLY A 118 -16.54 -22.13 -16.78
N TYR A 119 -15.34 -21.77 -17.22
CA TYR A 119 -14.95 -20.38 -17.50
C TYR A 119 -14.04 -20.29 -18.72
N LYS A 120 -13.96 -19.10 -19.32
CA LYS A 120 -13.00 -18.79 -20.41
C LYS A 120 -11.65 -18.33 -19.87
N LYS A 121 -11.67 -17.51 -18.82
CA LYS A 121 -10.49 -16.95 -18.16
C LYS A 121 -10.63 -17.10 -16.64
N LEU A 122 -9.52 -17.42 -15.98
CA LEU A 122 -9.37 -17.35 -14.53
C LEU A 122 -8.67 -16.03 -14.18
N VAL A 123 -9.21 -15.29 -13.23
CA VAL A 123 -8.53 -14.11 -12.66
C VAL A 123 -8.09 -14.47 -11.24
N ASP A 124 -6.81 -14.77 -11.06
CA ASP A 124 -6.22 -15.06 -9.76
C ASP A 124 -5.83 -13.74 -9.06
N ALA A 125 -6.76 -13.22 -8.27
CA ALA A 125 -6.53 -12.04 -7.43
C ALA A 125 -5.88 -12.39 -6.06
N THR A 126 -5.39 -13.62 -5.86
CA THR A 126 -4.83 -14.06 -4.58
C THR A 126 -3.33 -13.86 -4.46
N PHE A 127 -2.64 -13.51 -5.56
CA PHE A 127 -1.19 -13.30 -5.55
C PHE A 127 -0.75 -12.26 -4.51
N LEU A 128 -1.40 -11.09 -4.52
CA LEU A 128 -1.20 -9.98 -3.57
C LEU A 128 -1.99 -10.12 -2.26
N THR A 129 -2.42 -11.32 -1.87
CA THR A 129 -3.09 -11.51 -0.58
C THR A 129 -2.12 -11.16 0.56
N ILE A 130 -2.58 -10.30 1.46
CA ILE A 130 -1.81 -9.81 2.61
C ILE A 130 -2.26 -10.56 3.87
N ALA A 131 -1.31 -11.01 4.68
CA ALA A 131 -1.58 -11.42 6.05
C ALA A 131 -1.75 -10.17 6.93
N VAL A 132 -2.82 -10.12 7.72
CA VAL A 132 -3.03 -9.08 8.74
C VAL A 132 -2.63 -9.60 10.12
N PRO A 133 -2.30 -8.73 11.08
CA PRO A 133 -1.86 -9.13 12.42
C PRO A 133 -2.73 -10.16 13.13
N SER A 134 -4.05 -10.10 12.94
CA SER A 134 -5.01 -11.03 13.53
C SER A 134 -4.98 -12.45 12.92
N THR A 135 -4.23 -12.66 11.85
CA THR A 135 -4.25 -13.89 11.06
C THR A 135 -2.87 -14.50 10.80
N HIS A 136 -1.77 -13.83 11.15
CA HIS A 136 -0.44 -14.42 11.04
C HIS A 136 0.00 -15.06 12.34
N THR A 137 0.94 -16.00 12.21
CA THR A 137 1.70 -16.52 13.35
C THR A 137 3.00 -15.72 13.44
N PRO A 138 3.30 -15.08 14.59
CA PRO A 138 4.58 -14.40 14.78
C PRO A 138 5.75 -15.35 14.56
N ASN A 139 6.87 -14.84 14.06
CA ASN A 139 8.09 -15.63 13.81
C ASN A 139 9.03 -15.69 15.04
N PHE A 140 8.49 -15.43 16.23
CA PHE A 140 9.19 -15.45 17.50
C PHE A 140 8.38 -16.25 18.52
N SER A 141 9.07 -16.74 19.55
CA SER A 141 8.42 -17.48 20.64
C SER A 141 7.84 -16.53 21.70
N ILE A 142 6.78 -16.98 22.37
CA ILE A 142 6.09 -16.22 23.42
C ILE A 142 5.93 -17.17 24.62
N ALA A 143 6.48 -16.78 25.76
CA ALA A 143 6.40 -17.57 26.99
C ALA A 143 4.95 -17.63 27.52
N PRO A 144 4.57 -18.72 28.22
CA PRO A 144 3.26 -18.81 28.86
C PRO A 144 3.02 -17.66 29.83
N GLY A 145 1.80 -17.10 29.84
CA GLY A 145 1.41 -16.02 30.75
C GLY A 145 1.79 -14.61 30.29
N VAL A 146 2.59 -14.46 29.23
CA VAL A 146 2.88 -13.16 28.63
C VAL A 146 1.60 -12.58 28.00
N SER A 147 1.32 -11.32 28.31
CA SER A 147 0.22 -10.58 27.70
C SER A 147 0.60 -10.12 26.30
N PHE A 148 0.33 -10.97 25.31
CA PHE A 148 0.59 -10.74 23.90
C PHE A 148 -0.72 -10.77 23.09
N MET A 149 -0.91 -9.79 22.22
CA MET A 149 -2.15 -9.65 21.46
C MET A 149 -1.94 -9.05 20.08
N PRO A 150 -2.77 -9.39 19.08
CA PRO A 150 -2.82 -8.64 17.83
C PRO A 150 -3.34 -7.22 18.09
N ILE A 151 -2.93 -6.27 17.24
CA ILE A 151 -3.45 -4.88 17.28
C ILE A 151 -4.99 -4.78 17.30
N ASN A 152 -5.70 -5.75 16.73
CA ASN A 152 -7.16 -5.84 16.75
C ASN A 152 -7.74 -5.86 18.16
N ASP A 153 -7.00 -6.38 19.13
CA ASP A 153 -7.42 -6.51 20.52
C ASP A 153 -6.97 -5.32 21.38
N LEU A 154 -6.15 -4.41 20.86
CA LEU A 154 -5.68 -3.22 21.58
C LEU A 154 -6.82 -2.38 22.17
N PRO A 155 -7.95 -2.13 21.47
CA PRO A 155 -9.08 -1.40 22.05
C PRO A 155 -9.82 -2.14 23.19
N LYS A 156 -9.51 -3.43 23.43
CA LYS A 156 -10.11 -4.23 24.50
C LYS A 156 -9.35 -4.10 25.83
N VAL A 157 -8.19 -3.45 25.83
CA VAL A 157 -7.44 -3.16 27.07
C VAL A 157 -8.22 -2.14 27.90
N THR A 158 -8.62 -2.53 29.11
CA THR A 158 -9.49 -1.73 30.00
C THR A 158 -8.83 -1.35 31.32
N ASN A 159 -7.67 -1.94 31.64
CA ASN A 159 -6.88 -1.62 32.82
C ASN A 159 -5.53 -1.06 32.38
N LYS A 160 -5.02 -0.04 33.07
CA LYS A 160 -3.70 0.54 32.78
C LYS A 160 -2.60 -0.54 33.00
N PRO A 161 -1.85 -0.95 31.96
CA PRO A 161 -0.71 -1.84 32.12
C PRO A 161 0.50 -1.10 32.70
N ALA A 162 1.58 -1.82 32.99
CA ALA A 162 2.86 -1.20 33.33
C ALA A 162 3.47 -0.42 32.15
N GLY A 163 3.10 -0.79 30.92
CA GLY A 163 3.51 -0.15 29.68
C GLY A 163 3.01 -0.94 28.47
N TYR A 164 3.09 -0.32 27.30
CA TYR A 164 2.75 -0.92 26.01
C TYR A 164 4.02 -1.16 25.21
N VAL A 165 4.26 -2.39 24.79
CA VAL A 165 5.35 -2.74 23.86
C VAL A 165 4.76 -2.96 22.47
N VAL A 166 4.95 -1.99 21.58
CA VAL A 166 4.51 -2.09 20.16
C VAL A 166 5.61 -2.76 19.34
N ILE A 167 5.30 -3.91 18.73
CA ILE A 167 6.26 -4.72 17.99
C ILE A 167 6.07 -4.53 16.49
N GLY A 168 6.90 -3.71 15.85
CA GLY A 168 6.89 -3.51 14.40
C GLY A 168 7.02 -2.04 14.02
N GLY A 169 7.95 -1.73 13.12
CA GLY A 169 8.24 -0.37 12.63
C GLY A 169 7.43 0.08 11.41
N GLY A 170 6.53 -0.77 10.90
CA GLY A 170 5.71 -0.47 9.73
C GLY A 170 4.47 0.36 10.04
N LYS A 171 3.59 0.54 9.05
CA LYS A 171 2.40 1.40 9.17
C LYS A 171 1.43 0.95 10.27
N THR A 172 1.25 -0.35 10.46
CA THR A 172 0.44 -0.89 11.56
C THR A 172 0.99 -0.49 12.93
N GLY A 173 2.33 -0.46 13.11
CA GLY A 173 2.95 0.00 14.35
C GLY A 173 2.79 1.50 14.56
N ILE A 174 2.89 2.29 13.48
CA ILE A 174 2.56 3.72 13.50
C ILE A 174 1.11 3.92 14.00
N ASP A 175 0.14 3.19 13.45
CA ASP A 175 -1.27 3.35 13.85
C ASP A 175 -1.52 2.91 15.30
N ALA A 176 -0.86 1.85 15.78
CA ALA A 176 -0.96 1.45 17.18
C ALA A 176 -0.45 2.54 18.13
N CYS A 177 0.73 3.11 17.83
CA CYS A 177 1.31 4.21 18.61
C CYS A 177 0.41 5.46 18.58
N LEU A 178 -0.08 5.85 17.40
CA LEU A 178 -0.99 7.00 17.28
C LEU A 178 -2.30 6.78 18.04
N TRP A 179 -2.89 5.59 17.94
CA TRP A 179 -4.10 5.24 18.68
C TRP A 179 -3.90 5.35 20.19
N LEU A 180 -2.77 4.86 20.72
CA LEU A 180 -2.42 4.99 22.14
C LEU A 180 -2.30 6.47 22.55
N LEU A 181 -1.59 7.27 21.76
CA LEU A 181 -1.39 8.70 22.02
C LEU A 181 -2.71 9.49 21.95
N GLU A 182 -3.59 9.16 21.02
CA GLU A 182 -4.94 9.75 20.90
C GLU A 182 -5.84 9.39 22.10
N ARG A 183 -5.54 8.31 22.82
CA ARG A 183 -6.19 7.91 24.08
C ARG A 183 -5.43 8.37 25.31
N GLU A 184 -4.58 9.37 25.16
CA GLU A 184 -3.85 10.03 26.24
C GLU A 184 -2.94 9.08 27.04
N VAL A 185 -2.51 7.96 26.43
CA VAL A 185 -1.44 7.15 26.99
C VAL A 185 -0.17 8.00 27.02
N ASP A 186 0.49 8.02 28.19
CA ASP A 186 1.74 8.74 28.36
C ASP A 186 2.78 8.21 27.36
N PRO A 187 3.43 9.06 26.54
CA PRO A 187 4.49 8.62 25.64
C PRO A 187 5.60 7.81 26.31
N ASP A 188 5.85 8.04 27.61
CA ASP A 188 6.84 7.30 28.38
C ASP A 188 6.38 5.87 28.74
N ASP A 189 5.07 5.61 28.72
CA ASP A 189 4.48 4.26 28.90
C ASP A 189 4.54 3.43 27.59
N ILE A 190 5.01 4.00 26.47
CA ILE A 190 5.08 3.32 25.16
C ILE A 190 6.52 2.96 24.82
N THR A 191 6.83 1.67 24.73
CA THR A 191 8.06 1.15 24.14
C THR A 191 7.78 0.70 22.71
N TRP A 192 8.45 1.28 21.72
CA TRP A 192 8.26 0.93 20.32
C TRP A 192 9.48 0.21 19.76
N ILE A 193 9.32 -1.08 19.47
CA ILE A 193 10.35 -1.90 18.82
C ILE A 193 10.29 -1.65 17.31
N ARG A 194 11.25 -0.84 16.84
CA ARG A 194 11.44 -0.47 15.44
C ARG A 194 12.76 -1.04 14.96
N SER A 195 12.73 -2.29 14.48
CA SER A 195 13.93 -3.01 14.04
C SER A 195 14.64 -2.36 12.85
N ARG A 196 13.89 -1.68 11.97
CA ARG A 196 14.42 -0.84 10.89
C ARG A 196 13.63 0.47 10.84
N ASP A 197 14.33 1.57 10.68
CA ASP A 197 13.73 2.87 10.40
C ASP A 197 13.27 2.93 8.93
N ALA A 198 12.11 3.55 8.70
CA ALA A 198 11.49 3.67 7.38
C ALA A 198 11.66 5.06 6.78
N TRP A 199 11.95 5.12 5.48
CA TRP A 199 11.58 6.26 4.67
C TRP A 199 10.06 6.23 4.45
N LEU A 200 9.40 7.37 4.68
CA LEU A 200 7.95 7.54 4.59
C LEU A 200 7.63 8.59 3.51
N LEU A 201 6.41 8.58 3.00
CA LEU A 201 5.91 9.58 2.03
C LEU A 201 5.09 10.64 2.77
N ASP A 202 5.30 11.93 2.47
CA ASP A 202 4.42 12.97 3.00
C ASP A 202 3.02 12.86 2.36
N ARG A 203 1.98 12.70 3.20
CA ARG A 203 0.59 12.57 2.73
C ARG A 203 0.11 13.82 1.98
N ALA A 204 0.66 15.01 2.25
CA ALA A 204 0.33 16.21 1.49
C ALA A 204 0.64 16.05 0.00
N ASN A 205 1.64 15.24 -0.36
CA ASN A 205 2.05 14.98 -1.75
C ASN A 205 1.13 13.98 -2.47
N THR A 206 0.07 13.49 -1.82
CA THR A 206 -0.85 12.48 -2.37
C THR A 206 -2.24 13.01 -2.66
N GLN A 207 -2.48 14.31 -2.44
CA GLN A 207 -3.80 14.92 -2.59
C GLN A 207 -4.14 15.17 -4.08
N PRO A 208 -5.25 14.64 -4.60
CA PRO A 208 -5.57 14.70 -6.03
C PRO A 208 -6.36 15.97 -6.42
N THR A 209 -6.18 17.08 -5.69
CA THR A 209 -6.95 18.32 -5.90
C THR A 209 -6.07 19.47 -6.37
N GLU A 210 -6.71 20.51 -6.91
CA GLU A 210 -5.99 21.67 -7.46
C GLU A 210 -5.28 22.49 -6.38
N GLU A 211 -5.88 22.62 -5.20
CA GLU A 211 -5.30 23.34 -4.06
C GLU A 211 -3.98 22.72 -3.60
N PHE A 212 -3.80 21.43 -3.83
CA PHE A 212 -2.59 20.68 -3.52
C PHE A 212 -1.67 20.46 -4.74
N PHE A 213 -1.92 21.12 -5.87
CA PHE A 213 -1.14 20.90 -7.09
C PHE A 213 0.38 21.04 -6.86
N SER A 214 0.81 22.08 -6.14
CA SER A 214 2.22 22.33 -5.81
C SER A 214 2.81 21.29 -4.86
N PHE A 215 2.00 20.67 -4.00
CA PHE A 215 2.44 19.55 -3.17
C PHE A 215 2.50 18.25 -3.98
N SER A 216 1.42 17.86 -4.65
CA SER A 216 1.35 16.57 -5.33
C SER A 216 2.17 16.52 -6.62
N VAL A 217 1.89 17.42 -7.56
CA VAL A 217 2.61 17.48 -8.85
C VAL A 217 3.99 18.12 -8.66
N GLY A 218 4.13 19.07 -7.73
CA GLY A 218 5.44 19.62 -7.38
C GLY A 218 6.36 18.61 -6.70
N SER A 219 5.84 17.69 -5.87
CA SER A 219 6.63 16.59 -5.30
C SER A 219 7.10 15.60 -6.37
N LEU A 220 6.31 15.36 -7.43
CA LEU A 220 6.77 14.60 -8.60
C LEU A 220 7.94 15.32 -9.31
N ALA A 221 7.88 16.64 -9.45
CA ALA A 221 8.99 17.43 -10.00
C ALA A 221 10.24 17.31 -9.11
N ALA A 222 10.09 17.48 -7.81
CA ALA A 222 11.16 17.35 -6.82
C ALA A 222 11.78 15.95 -6.82
N GLN A 223 10.96 14.90 -6.96
CA GLN A 223 11.44 13.52 -7.10
C GLN A 223 12.35 13.36 -8.31
N TYR A 224 11.93 13.86 -9.49
CA TYR A 224 12.71 13.71 -10.72
C TYR A 224 14.01 14.53 -10.68
N GLU A 225 13.97 15.72 -10.08
CA GLU A 225 15.16 16.55 -9.86
C GLU A 225 16.14 15.91 -8.87
N ALA A 226 15.63 15.37 -7.75
CA ALA A 226 16.43 14.69 -6.74
C ALA A 226 17.14 13.47 -7.35
N ILE A 227 16.41 12.65 -8.11
CA ILE A 227 16.97 11.49 -8.80
C ILE A 227 17.95 11.95 -9.88
N GLY A 228 17.54 12.82 -10.81
CA GLY A 228 18.37 13.23 -11.95
C GLY A 228 19.66 13.95 -11.54
N GLY A 229 19.62 14.70 -10.44
CA GLY A 229 20.76 15.45 -9.89
C GLY A 229 21.66 14.67 -8.93
N ALA A 230 21.31 13.42 -8.59
CA ALA A 230 22.06 12.64 -7.62
C ALA A 230 23.43 12.17 -8.14
N THR A 231 24.43 12.25 -7.27
CA THR A 231 25.80 11.79 -7.51
C THR A 231 26.06 10.38 -6.96
N SER A 232 25.25 9.93 -6.00
CA SER A 232 25.26 8.58 -5.43
C SER A 232 23.85 8.19 -4.96
N ILE A 233 23.63 6.91 -4.61
CA ILE A 233 22.36 6.45 -4.03
C ILE A 233 22.08 7.16 -2.70
N GLU A 234 23.10 7.36 -1.86
CA GLU A 234 22.98 8.10 -0.60
C GLU A 234 22.54 9.56 -0.82
N ASP A 235 23.19 10.27 -1.75
CA ASP A 235 22.85 11.64 -2.15
C ASP A 235 21.42 11.72 -2.74
N MET A 236 20.98 10.69 -3.47
CA MET A 236 19.60 10.62 -3.97
C MET A 236 18.58 10.64 -2.81
N PHE A 237 18.78 9.83 -1.77
CA PHE A 237 17.88 9.81 -0.61
C PHE A 237 17.90 11.12 0.17
N ASP A 238 19.08 11.71 0.33
CA ASP A 238 19.23 12.99 1.03
C ASP A 238 18.49 14.12 0.27
N ARG A 239 18.58 14.14 -1.07
CA ARG A 239 17.82 15.07 -1.94
C ARG A 239 16.33 14.81 -1.94
N LEU A 240 15.91 13.55 -1.89
CA LEU A 240 14.49 13.18 -1.79
C LEU A 240 13.88 13.64 -0.46
N GLU A 241 14.65 13.60 0.63
CA GLU A 241 14.26 14.17 1.92
C GLU A 241 14.23 15.71 1.86
N GLU A 242 15.28 16.34 1.35
CA GLU A 242 15.36 17.81 1.23
C GLU A 242 14.22 18.38 0.36
N GLY A 243 13.87 17.69 -0.73
CA GLY A 243 12.75 18.03 -1.60
C GLY A 243 11.36 17.71 -1.03
N GLY A 244 11.29 17.12 0.17
CA GLY A 244 10.04 16.77 0.84
C GLY A 244 9.27 15.60 0.23
N TYR A 245 9.88 14.82 -0.68
CA TYR A 245 9.28 13.60 -1.22
C TYR A 245 9.29 12.48 -0.18
N LEU A 246 10.46 12.29 0.46
CA LEU A 246 10.61 11.39 1.60
C LEU A 246 10.67 12.15 2.92
N VAL A 247 10.19 11.53 3.99
CA VAL A 247 10.31 12.02 5.36
C VAL A 247 10.71 10.86 6.27
N ARG A 248 11.30 11.18 7.43
CA ARG A 248 11.66 10.20 8.47
C ARG A 248 11.24 10.66 9.85
N LEU A 249 11.09 9.71 10.76
CA LEU A 249 10.66 9.96 12.13
C LEU A 249 11.81 10.48 13.02
N ASP A 250 13.02 9.97 12.82
CA ASP A 250 14.21 10.33 13.60
C ASP A 250 15.32 10.82 12.68
N LYS A 251 15.69 12.11 12.79
CA LYS A 251 16.71 12.73 11.93
C LYS A 251 18.14 12.26 12.24
N ASN A 252 18.35 11.59 13.38
CA ASN A 252 19.66 11.07 13.76
C ASN A 252 19.90 9.65 13.24
N ILE A 253 18.89 9.02 12.65
CA ILE A 253 18.97 7.66 12.11
C ILE A 253 18.76 7.71 10.60
N ARG A 254 19.61 7.00 9.85
CA ARG A 254 19.42 6.76 8.43
C ARG A 254 18.44 5.59 8.26
N PRO A 255 17.27 5.79 7.64
CA PRO A 255 16.36 4.69 7.36
C PRO A 255 16.95 3.69 6.38
N SER A 256 16.56 2.42 6.52
CA SER A 256 17.01 1.29 5.67
C SER A 256 15.84 0.47 5.10
N MET A 257 14.62 0.96 5.29
CA MET A 257 13.38 0.31 4.87
C MET A 257 12.52 1.29 4.08
N PHE A 258 11.87 0.80 3.03
CA PHE A 258 10.86 1.56 2.30
C PHE A 258 9.69 0.66 1.94
N HIS A 259 8.52 0.94 2.51
CA HIS A 259 7.26 0.23 2.22
C HIS A 259 6.17 1.18 1.71
N ALA A 260 6.56 2.40 1.29
CA ALA A 260 5.65 3.42 0.78
C ALA A 260 4.49 3.82 1.71
N ALA A 261 4.75 3.77 3.02
CA ALA A 261 3.79 4.25 4.00
C ALA A 261 3.71 5.79 3.96
N THR A 262 2.51 6.32 3.84
CA THR A 262 2.24 7.76 3.90
C THR A 262 1.99 8.22 5.33
N ILE A 263 2.40 9.45 5.65
CA ILE A 263 2.27 10.04 6.98
C ILE A 263 2.08 11.56 6.87
N SER A 264 1.34 12.17 7.80
CA SER A 264 1.26 13.62 7.94
C SER A 264 2.33 14.16 8.90
N GLN A 265 2.66 15.43 8.74
CA GLN A 265 3.52 16.14 9.69
C GLN A 265 2.95 16.12 11.13
N GLY A 266 1.62 16.13 11.27
CA GLY A 266 0.95 16.00 12.56
C GLY A 266 1.20 14.64 13.22
N GLU A 267 1.11 13.54 12.47
CA GLU A 267 1.44 12.21 12.96
C GLU A 267 2.92 12.09 13.35
N ILE A 268 3.83 12.63 12.53
CA ILE A 268 5.27 12.66 12.86
C ILE A 268 5.50 13.34 14.21
N ALA A 269 4.91 14.52 14.41
CA ALA A 269 5.06 15.28 15.65
C ALA A 269 4.57 14.51 16.88
N GLN A 270 3.47 13.76 16.76
CA GLN A 270 2.97 12.91 17.85
C GLN A 270 3.90 11.72 18.12
N LEU A 271 4.31 11.01 17.08
CA LEU A 271 5.20 9.84 17.22
C LEU A 271 6.56 10.22 17.80
N GLN A 272 7.08 11.41 17.49
CA GLN A 272 8.34 11.93 18.03
C GLN A 272 8.29 12.21 19.54
N ARG A 273 7.11 12.19 20.18
CA ARG A 273 6.98 12.27 21.64
C ARG A 273 7.42 10.96 22.32
N ILE A 274 7.32 9.82 21.63
CA ILE A 274 7.73 8.52 22.15
C ILE A 274 9.26 8.46 22.14
N ARG A 275 9.87 8.31 23.33
CA ARG A 275 11.34 8.28 23.48
C ARG A 275 11.90 6.87 23.60
N ASN A 276 11.11 5.92 24.09
CA ASN A 276 11.52 4.53 24.30
C ASN A 276 11.49 3.74 22.99
N ILE A 277 12.39 4.07 22.07
CA ILE A 277 12.53 3.41 20.76
C ILE A 277 13.64 2.36 20.84
N VAL A 278 13.30 1.11 20.54
CA VAL A 278 14.23 -0.03 20.58
C VAL A 278 14.62 -0.46 19.17
N ARG A 279 15.93 -0.46 18.89
CA ARG A 279 16.51 -0.77 17.57
C ARG A 279 17.54 -1.90 17.63
N MET A 280 17.23 -2.97 18.37
CA MET A 280 18.13 -4.12 18.57
C MET A 280 17.80 -5.29 17.61
N GLY A 281 17.41 -4.97 16.37
CA GLY A 281 16.93 -5.94 15.39
C GLY A 281 15.54 -6.52 15.69
N HIS A 282 15.19 -7.65 15.07
CA HIS A 282 13.88 -8.28 15.23
C HIS A 282 13.74 -9.04 16.55
N VAL A 283 12.51 -9.12 17.05
CA VAL A 283 12.15 -9.95 18.20
C VAL A 283 12.38 -11.43 17.89
N LYS A 284 12.96 -12.16 18.84
CA LYS A 284 13.24 -13.61 18.80
C LYS A 284 12.42 -14.38 19.82
N ALA A 285 12.22 -13.80 21.00
CA ALA A 285 11.40 -14.36 22.06
C ALA A 285 10.84 -13.24 22.95
N ILE A 286 9.65 -13.43 23.49
CA ILE A 286 9.10 -12.65 24.61
C ILE A 286 9.02 -13.58 25.81
N GLU A 287 9.88 -13.35 26.80
CA GLU A 287 9.94 -14.09 28.05
C GLU A 287 9.14 -13.35 29.14
N ALA A 288 9.08 -13.89 30.36
CA ALA A 288 8.29 -13.28 31.45
C ALA A 288 8.81 -11.91 31.91
N ASP A 289 10.12 -11.70 31.92
CA ASP A 289 10.81 -10.53 32.47
C ASP A 289 11.67 -9.77 31.45
N HIS A 290 11.80 -10.28 30.22
CA HIS A 290 12.58 -9.64 29.17
C HIS A 290 12.10 -10.01 27.76
N ILE A 291 12.48 -9.18 26.78
CA ILE A 291 12.34 -9.48 25.35
C ILE A 291 13.71 -9.74 24.78
N VAL A 292 13.88 -10.85 24.06
CA VAL A 292 15.09 -11.19 23.32
C VAL A 292 14.94 -10.65 21.90
N LEU A 293 15.87 -9.79 21.49
CA LEU A 293 15.99 -9.29 20.13
C LEU A 293 17.27 -9.82 19.47
N ALA A 294 17.41 -9.64 18.16
CA ALA A 294 18.56 -10.14 17.41
C ALA A 294 19.91 -9.61 17.93
N GLU A 295 19.95 -8.38 18.43
CA GLU A 295 21.18 -7.67 18.84
C GLU A 295 21.18 -7.31 20.34
N GLY A 296 20.28 -7.88 21.14
CA GLY A 296 20.23 -7.59 22.56
C GLY A 296 18.97 -8.05 23.27
N LYS A 297 18.75 -7.50 24.46
CA LYS A 297 17.56 -7.74 25.25
C LYS A 297 17.13 -6.48 25.98
N ILE A 298 15.83 -6.35 26.21
CA ILE A 298 15.26 -5.29 27.05
C ILE A 298 14.49 -5.92 28.19
N ALA A 299 14.54 -5.28 29.36
CA ALA A 299 13.73 -5.71 30.51
C ALA A 299 12.27 -5.29 30.31
N ILE A 300 11.36 -6.14 30.77
CA ILE A 300 9.92 -5.86 30.87
C ILE A 300 9.42 -6.36 32.22
N SER A 301 8.12 -6.25 32.45
CA SER A 301 7.44 -6.86 33.59
C SER A 301 6.21 -7.62 33.11
N GLU A 302 5.72 -8.54 33.94
CA GLU A 302 4.53 -9.36 33.66
C GLU A 302 3.27 -8.53 33.36
N ASN A 303 3.24 -7.26 33.80
CA ASN A 303 2.13 -6.33 33.59
C ASN A 303 2.26 -5.49 32.30
N HIS A 304 3.26 -5.74 31.45
CA HIS A 304 3.34 -5.12 30.12
C HIS A 304 2.38 -5.81 29.14
N VAL A 305 1.81 -5.01 28.23
CA VAL A 305 1.04 -5.51 27.09
C VAL A 305 1.88 -5.43 25.83
N HIS A 306 1.99 -6.54 25.11
CA HIS A 306 2.73 -6.64 23.85
C HIS A 306 1.75 -6.64 22.69
N VAL A 307 1.86 -5.61 21.84
CA VAL A 307 0.98 -5.41 20.69
C VAL A 307 1.69 -5.84 19.43
N ASP A 308 1.17 -6.89 18.79
CA ASP A 308 1.72 -7.40 17.53
C ASP A 308 1.34 -6.50 16.35
N CYS A 309 2.35 -5.83 15.82
CA CYS A 309 2.31 -5.06 14.57
C CYS A 309 3.36 -5.60 13.58
N SER A 310 3.78 -6.86 13.76
CA SER A 310 4.87 -7.49 13.02
C SER A 310 4.39 -8.24 11.76
N ALA A 311 3.13 -8.13 11.37
CA ALA A 311 2.72 -8.58 10.04
C ALA A 311 3.49 -7.76 8.97
N SER A 312 4.04 -8.42 7.95
CA SER A 312 4.78 -7.76 6.86
C SER A 312 4.19 -8.15 5.50
N LEU A 313 4.09 -7.15 4.63
CA LEU A 313 3.75 -7.31 3.21
C LEU A 313 4.76 -8.22 2.50
N GLU A 314 6.06 -7.97 2.71
CA GLU A 314 7.14 -8.80 2.18
C GLU A 314 7.04 -10.25 2.67
N ARG A 315 6.61 -10.49 3.91
CA ARG A 315 6.36 -11.88 4.37
C ARG A 315 5.18 -12.55 3.68
N SER A 316 4.17 -11.77 3.26
CA SER A 316 2.94 -12.29 2.67
C SER A 316 3.12 -12.77 1.22
N PHE A 317 4.06 -12.18 0.47
CA PHE A 317 4.28 -12.52 -0.94
C PHE A 317 5.73 -12.41 -1.43
N GLY A 318 6.69 -11.95 -0.63
CA GLY A 318 8.11 -11.85 -1.02
C GLY A 318 8.78 -13.18 -1.35
N HIS A 319 8.16 -14.31 -0.96
CA HIS A 319 8.59 -15.65 -1.36
C HIS A 319 7.98 -16.12 -2.69
N LYS A 320 7.03 -15.37 -3.28
CA LYS A 320 6.39 -15.71 -4.54
C LYS A 320 7.18 -15.07 -5.69
N PRO A 321 7.77 -15.84 -6.62
CA PRO A 321 8.38 -15.25 -7.80
C PRO A 321 7.29 -14.52 -8.60
N PRO A 322 7.52 -13.28 -9.04
CA PRO A 322 6.55 -12.58 -9.88
C PRO A 322 6.28 -13.35 -11.17
N VAL A 323 5.02 -13.43 -11.56
CA VAL A 323 4.56 -14.10 -12.79
C VAL A 323 4.05 -13.07 -13.80
N PRO A 324 4.01 -13.36 -15.10
CA PRO A 324 3.32 -12.50 -16.06
C PRO A 324 1.89 -12.17 -15.61
N ILE A 325 1.41 -10.95 -15.89
CA ILE A 325 0.03 -10.58 -15.58
C ILE A 325 -0.93 -11.42 -16.41
N PHE A 326 -0.58 -11.66 -17.68
CA PHE A 326 -1.37 -12.45 -18.63
C PHE A 326 -0.56 -13.69 -19.02
N ASP A 327 -1.12 -14.87 -18.75
CA ASP A 327 -0.52 -16.17 -19.08
C ASP A 327 -1.61 -17.12 -19.57
N GLY A 328 -1.82 -17.14 -20.89
CA GLY A 328 -2.84 -17.93 -21.54
C GLY A 328 -4.23 -17.61 -21.00
N ASN A 329 -4.84 -18.58 -20.30
CA ASN A 329 -6.19 -18.42 -19.72
C ASN A 329 -6.20 -17.94 -18.27
N CYS A 330 -5.03 -17.65 -17.68
CA CYS A 330 -4.91 -17.09 -16.35
C CYS A 330 -4.50 -15.61 -16.44
N ILE A 331 -5.14 -14.78 -15.62
CA ILE A 331 -4.75 -13.39 -15.40
C ILE A 331 -4.43 -13.26 -13.92
N THR A 332 -3.23 -12.79 -13.59
CA THR A 332 -2.77 -12.61 -12.20
C THR A 332 -2.51 -11.13 -11.96
N PRO A 333 -3.53 -10.33 -11.57
CA PRO A 333 -3.33 -8.90 -11.33
C PRO A 333 -2.29 -8.66 -10.23
N GLN A 334 -1.24 -7.92 -10.58
CA GLN A 334 -0.17 -7.49 -9.68
C GLN A 334 0.04 -5.98 -9.83
N MET A 335 1.03 -5.44 -9.11
CA MET A 335 1.33 -4.01 -9.15
C MET A 335 1.95 -3.64 -10.51
N ILE A 336 1.33 -2.72 -11.25
CA ILE A 336 1.90 -2.12 -12.48
C ILE A 336 2.09 -0.61 -12.34
N ARG A 337 1.64 -0.05 -11.22
CA ARG A 337 1.93 1.32 -10.78
C ARG A 337 2.21 1.30 -9.30
N ALA A 338 3.29 1.96 -8.87
CA ALA A 338 3.66 1.99 -7.46
C ALA A 338 2.46 2.44 -6.59
N TYR A 339 2.25 1.72 -5.48
CA TYR A 339 1.28 2.05 -4.42
C TYR A 339 -0.21 1.99 -4.83
N GLN A 340 -0.55 1.61 -6.08
CA GLN A 340 -1.92 1.65 -6.59
C GLN A 340 -2.42 0.29 -7.09
N PRO A 341 -2.75 -0.66 -6.18
CA PRO A 341 -3.22 -1.99 -6.58
C PRO A 341 -4.60 -1.93 -7.25
N ALA A 342 -5.48 -1.01 -6.83
CA ALA A 342 -6.80 -0.84 -7.43
C ALA A 342 -6.72 -0.36 -8.89
N PHE A 343 -5.93 0.69 -9.15
CA PHE A 343 -5.65 1.16 -10.51
C PHE A 343 -4.99 0.05 -11.34
N SER A 344 -3.99 -0.64 -10.80
CA SER A 344 -3.29 -1.72 -11.48
C SER A 344 -4.25 -2.84 -11.93
N ALA A 345 -5.15 -3.27 -11.05
CA ALA A 345 -6.15 -4.29 -11.36
C ALA A 345 -7.22 -3.79 -12.36
N SER A 346 -7.64 -2.53 -12.26
CA SER A 346 -8.55 -1.89 -13.22
C SER A 346 -7.93 -1.81 -14.62
N MET A 347 -6.67 -1.39 -14.69
CA MET A 347 -5.89 -1.26 -15.91
C MET A 347 -5.64 -2.63 -16.58
N ALA A 348 -5.31 -3.67 -15.80
CA ALA A 348 -5.19 -5.02 -16.34
C ALA A 348 -6.50 -5.53 -16.97
N ALA A 349 -7.65 -5.18 -16.40
CA ALA A 349 -8.95 -5.53 -17.00
C ALA A 349 -9.21 -4.75 -18.30
N TYR A 350 -8.90 -3.46 -18.35
CA TYR A 350 -9.02 -2.67 -19.58
C TYR A 350 -8.13 -3.23 -20.69
N VAL A 351 -6.88 -3.58 -20.35
CA VAL A 351 -5.92 -4.18 -21.29
C VAL A 351 -6.37 -5.56 -21.76
N GLU A 352 -6.95 -6.39 -20.89
CA GLU A 352 -7.52 -7.69 -21.28
C GLU A 352 -8.55 -7.56 -22.40
N VAL A 353 -9.42 -6.56 -22.29
CA VAL A 353 -10.56 -6.35 -23.18
C VAL A 353 -10.15 -5.74 -24.51
N ASN A 354 -9.22 -4.77 -24.48
CA ASN A 354 -8.94 -3.92 -25.64
C ASN A 354 -7.73 -4.37 -26.48
N TYR A 355 -6.91 -5.29 -25.97
CA TYR A 355 -5.72 -5.79 -26.65
C TYR A 355 -5.83 -7.30 -26.87
N LYS A 356 -5.23 -7.81 -27.95
CA LYS A 356 -5.29 -9.24 -28.30
C LYS A 356 -3.99 -9.99 -28.02
N ASP A 357 -2.86 -9.36 -28.33
CA ASP A 357 -1.54 -9.96 -28.21
C ASP A 357 -1.07 -9.97 -26.76
N GLU A 358 -0.71 -11.14 -26.25
CA GLU A 358 -0.33 -11.34 -24.85
C GLU A 358 1.00 -10.65 -24.51
N ALA A 359 1.94 -10.61 -25.45
CA ALA A 359 3.20 -9.92 -25.25
C ALA A 359 2.99 -8.41 -25.11
N GLU A 360 2.12 -7.82 -25.94
CA GLU A 360 1.73 -6.41 -25.81
C GLU A 360 0.99 -6.13 -24.50
N LYS A 361 0.07 -7.01 -24.09
CA LYS A 361 -0.62 -6.90 -22.80
C LYS A 361 0.37 -6.86 -21.63
N ASN A 362 1.33 -7.79 -21.61
CA ASN A 362 2.36 -7.84 -20.57
C ASN A 362 3.34 -6.65 -20.68
N ARG A 363 3.62 -6.12 -21.87
CA ARG A 363 4.42 -4.89 -22.04
C ARG A 363 3.72 -3.69 -21.40
N LEU A 364 2.42 -3.51 -21.65
CA LEU A 364 1.60 -2.43 -21.08
C LEU A 364 1.33 -2.62 -19.58
N CYS A 365 1.38 -3.86 -19.09
CA CYS A 365 1.17 -4.21 -17.68
C CYS A 365 2.45 -4.78 -17.06
N SER A 366 3.62 -4.22 -17.39
CA SER A 366 4.88 -4.71 -16.82
C SER A 366 4.87 -4.51 -15.30
N LEU A 367 5.49 -5.44 -14.58
CA LEU A 367 5.44 -5.45 -13.12
C LEU A 367 6.26 -4.29 -12.53
N VAL A 368 5.69 -3.62 -11.54
CA VAL A 368 6.39 -2.71 -10.65
C VAL A 368 6.74 -3.49 -9.38
N PRO A 369 8.03 -3.77 -9.12
CA PRO A 369 8.43 -4.56 -7.95
C PRO A 369 8.05 -3.83 -6.66
N LEU A 370 7.71 -4.60 -5.63
CA LEU A 370 7.35 -4.06 -4.32
C LEU A 370 8.62 -3.85 -3.49
N PRO A 371 8.79 -2.67 -2.87
CA PRO A 371 9.99 -2.38 -2.11
C PRO A 371 9.94 -3.02 -0.72
N ASN A 372 11.12 -3.38 -0.18
CA ASN A 372 11.29 -3.81 1.20
C ASN A 372 12.43 -3.04 1.89
N ASN A 373 13.59 -2.97 1.25
CA ASN A 373 14.70 -2.12 1.65
C ASN A 373 14.53 -0.72 1.06
N ASP A 374 15.25 0.25 1.59
CA ASP A 374 15.29 1.60 1.03
C ASP A 374 15.66 1.60 -0.45
N VAL A 375 16.77 0.94 -0.83
CA VAL A 375 17.28 0.92 -2.21
C VAL A 375 16.34 0.26 -3.23
N ASP A 376 15.36 -0.53 -2.79
CA ASP A 376 14.32 -1.09 -3.67
C ASP A 376 13.43 0.00 -4.29
N PHE A 377 13.49 1.23 -3.76
CA PHE A 377 12.94 2.42 -4.39
C PHE A 377 13.40 2.60 -5.85
N ILE A 378 14.64 2.21 -6.17
CA ILE A 378 15.24 2.40 -7.50
C ILE A 378 14.56 1.53 -8.58
N PRO A 379 14.59 0.18 -8.50
CA PRO A 379 13.95 -0.67 -9.51
C PRO A 379 12.44 -0.45 -9.58
N MET A 380 11.79 -0.18 -8.45
CA MET A 380 10.35 0.15 -8.41
C MET A 380 10.05 1.44 -9.17
N THR A 381 10.78 2.53 -8.91
CA THR A 381 10.55 3.83 -9.56
C THR A 381 10.87 3.76 -11.05
N LEU A 382 11.95 3.06 -11.43
CA LEU A 382 12.31 2.84 -12.83
C LEU A 382 11.19 2.12 -13.61
N ALA A 383 10.71 0.99 -13.08
CA ALA A 383 9.62 0.23 -13.70
C ALA A 383 8.34 1.07 -13.83
N MET A 384 7.99 1.84 -12.79
CA MET A 384 6.84 2.75 -12.83
C MET A 384 6.99 3.81 -13.93
N MET A 385 8.16 4.44 -14.07
CA MET A 385 8.41 5.44 -15.11
C MET A 385 8.37 4.84 -16.51
N MET A 386 8.91 3.63 -16.69
CA MET A 386 8.83 2.89 -17.97
C MET A 386 7.39 2.56 -18.37
N ASN A 387 6.57 2.12 -17.41
CA ASN A 387 5.15 1.89 -17.64
C ASN A 387 4.41 3.16 -18.04
N GLN A 388 4.63 4.25 -17.29
CA GLN A 388 4.05 5.55 -17.62
C GLN A 388 4.45 6.01 -19.02
N PHE A 389 5.72 5.84 -19.41
CA PHE A 389 6.18 6.13 -20.76
C PHE A 389 5.43 5.28 -21.81
N ASN A 390 5.35 3.96 -21.61
CA ASN A 390 4.64 3.05 -22.52
C ASN A 390 3.17 3.46 -22.71
N TRP A 391 2.48 3.85 -21.64
CA TRP A 391 1.09 4.29 -21.71
C TRP A 391 0.92 5.61 -22.46
N THR A 392 1.89 6.53 -22.40
CA THR A 392 1.81 7.81 -23.12
C THR A 392 1.90 7.65 -24.64
N GLN A 393 2.47 6.55 -25.12
CA GLN A 393 2.58 6.24 -26.55
C GLN A 393 1.27 5.75 -27.16
N ASP A 394 0.30 5.31 -26.35
CA ASP A 394 -1.01 4.85 -26.80
C ASP A 394 -2.09 5.89 -26.50
N LYS A 395 -2.67 6.47 -27.57
CA LYS A 395 -3.69 7.51 -27.46
C LYS A 395 -4.97 7.04 -26.76
N SER A 396 -5.41 5.82 -27.06
CA SER A 396 -6.66 5.26 -26.53
C SER A 396 -6.52 4.99 -25.04
N LEU A 397 -5.41 4.36 -24.66
CA LEU A 397 -5.10 4.07 -23.28
C LEU A 397 -4.90 5.34 -22.46
N ARG A 398 -4.15 6.32 -22.97
CA ARG A 398 -3.98 7.62 -22.31
C ARG A 398 -5.32 8.30 -22.05
N GLN A 399 -6.25 8.22 -22.99
CA GLN A 399 -7.60 8.78 -22.83
C GLN A 399 -8.41 8.03 -21.78
N TRP A 400 -8.30 6.70 -21.72
CA TRP A 400 -8.93 5.89 -20.68
C TRP A 400 -8.35 6.21 -19.29
N ILE A 401 -7.02 6.27 -19.15
CA ILE A 401 -6.35 6.63 -17.89
C ILE A 401 -6.83 8.00 -17.40
N LYS A 402 -6.88 9.01 -18.28
CA LYS A 402 -7.40 10.34 -17.95
C LYS A 402 -8.84 10.32 -17.40
N ASN A 403 -9.66 9.39 -17.85
CA ASN A 403 -11.07 9.28 -17.49
C ASN A 403 -11.32 8.30 -16.32
N ASN A 404 -10.32 7.50 -15.95
CA ASN A 404 -10.43 6.58 -14.82
C ASN A 404 -10.09 7.29 -13.52
N ARG A 405 -11.08 7.42 -12.62
CA ARG A 405 -10.92 8.09 -11.32
C ARG A 405 -9.86 7.47 -10.40
N LEU A 406 -9.45 6.22 -10.64
CA LEU A 406 -8.37 5.58 -9.89
C LEU A 406 -7.00 6.16 -10.26
N ASP A 407 -6.91 6.93 -11.35
CA ASP A 407 -5.79 7.82 -11.65
C ASP A 407 -6.08 9.22 -11.08
N GLY A 408 -5.46 9.55 -9.95
CA GLY A 408 -5.70 10.81 -9.25
C GLY A 408 -5.05 12.05 -9.88
N PHE A 409 -4.17 11.91 -10.88
CA PHE A 409 -3.24 12.99 -11.26
C PHE A 409 -3.25 13.35 -12.75
N THR A 410 -3.50 12.41 -13.66
CA THR A 410 -3.48 12.66 -15.11
C THR A 410 -4.51 13.70 -15.50
N LYS A 411 -5.73 13.63 -14.95
CA LYS A 411 -6.77 14.63 -15.20
C LYS A 411 -6.34 16.00 -14.68
N LEU A 412 -5.86 16.06 -13.44
CA LEU A 412 -5.35 17.27 -12.78
C LEU A 412 -4.25 17.96 -13.62
N ILE A 413 -3.23 17.20 -14.03
CA ILE A 413 -2.13 17.68 -14.89
C ILE A 413 -2.64 18.17 -16.24
N SER A 414 -3.56 17.43 -16.88
CA SER A 414 -4.08 17.79 -18.21
C SER A 414 -5.05 18.96 -18.22
N SER A 415 -5.48 19.41 -17.03
CA SER A 415 -6.42 20.52 -16.82
C SER A 415 -5.74 21.82 -16.40
N VAL A 416 -4.40 21.85 -16.32
CA VAL A 416 -3.63 23.04 -15.97
C VAL A 416 -3.88 24.17 -16.98
N ASP A 417 -4.30 25.32 -16.45
CA ASP A 417 -4.37 26.57 -17.20
C ASP A 417 -2.97 26.97 -17.70
N GLN A 418 -2.87 27.31 -18.99
CA GLN A 418 -1.59 27.68 -19.59
C GLN A 418 -1.12 29.07 -19.15
N ASP A 419 -2.02 29.87 -18.57
CA ASP A 419 -1.70 31.18 -17.99
C ASP A 419 -1.29 31.10 -16.50
N ASP A 420 -1.36 29.91 -15.88
CA ASP A 420 -0.88 29.67 -14.50
C ASP A 420 0.63 29.38 -14.52
N ASP A 421 1.44 30.44 -14.46
CA ASP A 421 2.90 30.37 -14.50
C ASP A 421 3.50 29.40 -13.45
N GLU A 422 2.91 29.32 -12.25
CA GLU A 422 3.39 28.42 -11.20
C GLU A 422 3.23 26.95 -11.63
N LYS A 423 2.01 26.56 -12.00
CA LYS A 423 1.71 25.18 -12.42
C LYS A 423 2.47 24.83 -13.69
N VAL A 424 2.54 25.73 -14.67
CA VAL A 424 3.29 25.53 -15.92
C VAL A 424 4.79 25.33 -15.64
N ASN A 425 5.37 26.08 -14.71
CA ASN A 425 6.78 25.90 -14.34
C ASN A 425 7.04 24.55 -13.65
N ILE A 426 6.11 24.06 -12.82
CA ILE A 426 6.18 22.70 -12.27
C ILE A 426 6.17 21.64 -13.40
N LEU A 427 5.28 21.78 -14.39
CA LEU A 427 5.24 20.85 -15.51
C LEU A 427 6.53 20.86 -16.34
N LYS A 428 7.13 22.03 -16.57
CA LYS A 428 8.43 22.16 -17.24
C LYS A 428 9.55 21.46 -16.46
N ARG A 429 9.55 21.55 -15.13
CA ARG A 429 10.51 20.85 -14.27
C ARG A 429 10.40 19.33 -14.40
N ILE A 430 9.17 18.80 -14.39
CA ILE A 430 8.92 17.36 -14.64
C ILE A 430 9.47 16.97 -16.02
N GLN A 431 9.10 17.71 -17.07
CA GLN A 431 9.50 17.39 -18.44
C GLN A 431 11.02 17.42 -18.60
N SER A 432 11.70 18.40 -18.01
CA SER A 432 13.15 18.58 -18.14
C SER A 432 13.95 17.53 -17.38
N ASN A 433 13.39 16.95 -16.31
CA ASN A 433 14.08 16.01 -15.43
C ASN A 433 13.67 14.54 -15.60
N ALA A 434 12.60 14.23 -16.36
CA ALA A 434 12.16 12.84 -16.57
C ALA A 434 13.24 11.93 -17.18
N MET A 435 13.90 12.35 -18.27
CA MET A 435 14.96 11.57 -18.91
C MET A 435 16.26 11.49 -18.09
N PRO A 436 16.74 12.60 -17.47
CA PRO A 436 17.81 12.53 -16.49
C PRO A 436 17.55 11.54 -15.35
N ALA A 437 16.34 11.55 -14.78
CA ALA A 437 15.96 10.63 -13.72
C ALA A 437 15.96 9.16 -14.17
N ILE A 438 15.40 8.85 -15.35
CA ILE A 438 15.45 7.48 -15.91
C ILE A 438 16.89 7.01 -16.10
N THR A 439 17.73 7.86 -16.69
CA THR A 439 19.16 7.55 -16.93
C THR A 439 19.86 7.25 -15.60
N LYS A 440 19.61 8.06 -14.58
CA LYS A 440 20.23 7.87 -13.26
C LYS A 440 19.72 6.60 -12.57
N LEU A 441 18.42 6.32 -12.62
CA LEU A 441 17.86 5.08 -12.06
C LEU A 441 18.42 3.83 -12.76
N GLN A 442 18.60 3.87 -14.08
CA GLN A 442 19.25 2.79 -14.81
C GLN A 442 20.69 2.57 -14.35
N GLN A 443 21.46 3.66 -14.18
CA GLN A 443 22.82 3.62 -13.64
C GLN A 443 22.82 2.98 -12.24
N PHE A 444 22.04 3.49 -11.30
CA PHE A 444 21.98 2.96 -9.93
C PHE A 444 21.48 1.51 -9.87
N ASN A 445 20.56 1.13 -10.77
CA ASN A 445 20.09 -0.26 -10.82
C ASN A 445 21.18 -1.23 -11.26
N VAL A 446 22.10 -0.82 -12.15
CA VAL A 446 23.30 -1.60 -12.50
C VAL A 446 24.26 -1.66 -11.32
N GLU A 447 24.53 -0.53 -10.66
CA GLU A 447 25.41 -0.46 -9.47
C GLU A 447 24.93 -1.41 -8.35
N LEU A 448 23.62 -1.44 -8.07
CA LEU A 448 23.03 -2.38 -7.10
C LEU A 448 23.25 -3.85 -7.50
N ALA A 449 23.08 -4.18 -8.78
CA ALA A 449 23.25 -5.53 -9.29
C ALA A 449 24.72 -5.98 -9.29
N GLU A 450 25.67 -5.06 -9.42
CA GLU A 450 27.11 -5.33 -9.32
C GLU A 450 27.56 -5.44 -7.86
N GLY A 451 27.06 -4.58 -6.97
CA GLY A 451 27.30 -4.66 -5.53
C GLY A 451 26.85 -6.00 -4.94
N ALA A 452 25.65 -6.46 -5.29
CA ALA A 452 25.11 -7.74 -4.84
C ALA A 452 25.87 -8.99 -5.35
N LYS A 453 26.73 -8.87 -6.36
CA LYS A 453 27.59 -9.98 -6.84
C LYS A 453 28.92 -10.07 -6.09
N ASN A 454 29.31 -8.99 -5.41
CA ASN A 454 30.59 -8.88 -4.72
C ASN A 454 30.47 -9.11 -3.19
N GLU A 455 29.24 -9.22 -2.67
CA GLU A 455 28.89 -9.74 -1.34
C GLU A 455 28.57 -11.23 -1.40
#